data_AF-A0A5K1FND6-F1
#
_entry.id   AF-A0A5K1FND6-F1
#
_cell.length_a   1.000
_cell.length_b   1.000
_cell.length_c   1.000
_cell.angle_alpha   90.00
_cell.angle_beta   90.00
_cell.angle_gamma   90.00
#
_symmetry.space_group_name_H-M   'P 1'
#
loop_
_entity.id
_entity.type
_entity.pdbx_description
1 polymer ?
#
loop_
_entity_poly.entity_id
_entity_poly.type
_entity_poly.pdbx_seq_one_letter_code
_entity_poly.pdbx_strand_id
1 'polypeptide(L)'
;QVISAGFDKQVMFWDTRETNSNPICAQTVKAEVDSMSLSGVHLLVATAATIGMYDLRALSGPVQSSESTTKYHVRCIRSAPHGR
;
A
#
# COMPACT_ATOMS: atom_id res chain seq x y z
N GLN A 1 3.14 3.71 -13.98
CA GLN A 1 2.64 4.27 -12.71
C GLN A 1 3.62 3.92 -11.62
N VAL A 2 3.77 4.81 -10.64
CA VAL A 2 4.57 4.61 -9.43
C VAL A 2 3.64 4.79 -8.23
N ILE A 3 3.88 4.02 -7.16
CA ILE A 3 3.17 4.16 -5.90
C ILE A 3 4.23 4.36 -4.82
N SER A 4 4.07 5.41 -4.03
CA SER A 4 4.93 5.69 -2.88
C SER A 4 4.09 5.76 -1.61
N ALA A 5 4.72 5.52 -0.47
CA ALA A 5 4.11 5.77 0.82
C ALA A 5 5.17 6.21 1.82
N GLY A 6 4.73 6.86 2.89
CA GLY A 6 5.63 7.40 3.90
C GLY A 6 5.06 7.35 5.32
N PHE A 7 5.86 7.92 6.23
CA PHE A 7 5.48 8.09 7.64
C PHE A 7 4.47 9.23 7.85
N ASP A 8 4.13 9.96 6.78
CA ASP A 8 3.01 10.90 6.74
C ASP A 8 1.64 10.21 6.64
N LYS A 9 1.62 8.87 6.60
CA LYS A 9 0.42 8.04 6.46
C LYS A 9 -0.29 8.23 5.13
N GLN A 10 0.43 8.72 4.12
CA GLN A 10 -0.08 8.88 2.77
C GLN A 10 0.45 7.77 1.88
N VAL A 11 -0.43 7.21 1.05
CA VAL A 11 -0.10 6.42 -0.13
C VAL A 11 -0.39 7.29 -1.35
N MET A 12 0.64 7.61 -2.13
CA MET A 12 0.55 8.50 -3.29
C MET A 12 0.72 7.71 -4.58
N PHE A 13 -0.10 8.05 -5.58
CA PHE A 13 -0.13 7.44 -6.89
C PHE A 13 0.35 8.44 -7.93
N TRP A 14 1.31 8.02 -8.74
CA TRP A 14 1.99 8.88 -9.71
C TRP A 14 1.85 8.31 -11.12
N ASP A 15 1.58 9.17 -12.09
CA ASP A 15 1.74 8.83 -13.51
C ASP A 15 3.11 9.33 -13.94
N THR A 16 3.97 8.42 -14.40
CA THR A 16 5.30 8.77 -14.90
C THR A 16 5.24 9.49 -16.25
N ARG A 17 4.07 9.55 -16.88
CA ARG A 17 3.82 10.30 -18.12
C ARG A 17 3.37 11.72 -17.86
N GLU A 18 2.89 12.00 -16.64
CA GLU A 18 2.51 13.35 -16.25
C GLU A 18 3.76 14.20 -16.05
N THR A 19 3.78 15.38 -16.65
CA THR A 19 4.91 16.32 -16.54
C THR A 19 4.88 17.10 -15.23
N ASN A 20 3.73 17.07 -14.55
CA ASN A 20 3.53 17.77 -13.29
C ASN A 20 4.03 16.91 -12.13
N SER A 21 4.71 17.52 -11.16
CA SER A 21 5.24 16.84 -9.97
C SER A 21 4.17 16.50 -8.93
N ASN A 22 2.91 16.39 -9.32
CA ASN A 22 1.78 16.15 -8.42
C ASN A 22 1.33 14.70 -8.52
N PRO A 23 0.99 14.06 -7.39
CA PRO A 23 0.36 12.76 -7.43
C PRO A 23 -1.03 12.86 -8.07
N ILE A 24 -1.42 11.86 -8.85
CA ILE A 24 -2.78 11.75 -9.44
C ILE A 24 -3.81 11.52 -8.34
N CYS A 25 -3.42 10.79 -7.30
CA CYS A 25 -4.28 10.41 -6.18
C CYS A 25 -3.44 10.26 -4.91
N ALA A 26 -4.05 10.54 -3.77
CA ALA A 26 -3.48 10.26 -2.46
C ALA A 26 -4.54 9.61 -1.56
N GLN A 27 -4.15 8.58 -0.83
CA GLN A 27 -4.99 7.90 0.15
C GLN A 27 -4.34 7.99 1.53
N THR A 28 -5.10 8.45 2.51
CA THR A 28 -4.68 8.43 3.92
C THR A 28 -4.94 7.05 4.51
N VAL A 29 -3.92 6.46 5.10
CA VAL A 29 -4.00 5.20 5.86
C VAL A 29 -3.98 5.47 7.36
N LYS A 30 -4.34 4.45 8.15
CA LYS A 30 -4.53 4.61 9.60
C LYS A 30 -3.21 4.80 10.37
N ALA A 31 -2.09 4.34 9.82
CA ALA A 31 -0.78 4.34 10.47
C ALA A 31 0.34 4.52 9.44
N GLU A 32 1.56 4.75 9.94
CA GLU A 32 2.74 4.90 9.11
C GLU A 32 3.00 3.64 8.29
N VAL A 33 3.38 3.81 7.03
CA VAL A 33 3.63 2.69 6.12
C VAL A 33 5.09 2.27 6.22
N ASP A 34 5.32 1.05 6.70
CA ASP A 34 6.65 0.46 6.82
C ASP A 34 7.10 -0.20 5.51
N SER A 35 6.17 -0.82 4.78
CA SER A 35 6.48 -1.55 3.55
C SER A 35 5.24 -1.72 2.67
N MET A 36 5.44 -1.87 1.37
CA MET A 36 4.37 -2.14 0.41
C MET A 36 4.79 -3.18 -0.62
N SER A 37 3.81 -3.89 -1.17
CA SER A 37 4.03 -4.79 -2.29
C SER A 37 2.83 -4.82 -3.24
N LEU A 38 3.09 -4.99 -4.53
CA LEU A 38 2.06 -5.04 -5.57
C LEU A 38 1.82 -6.47 -6.05
N SER A 39 0.56 -6.81 -6.28
CA SER A 39 0.13 -8.07 -6.89
C SER A 39 -1.04 -7.82 -7.85
N GLY A 40 -0.74 -7.69 -9.14
CA GLY A 40 -1.75 -7.35 -10.15
C GLY A 40 -2.42 -6.00 -9.83
N VAL A 41 -3.73 -6.04 -9.55
CA VAL A 41 -4.55 -4.87 -9.18
C VAL A 41 -4.62 -4.62 -7.66
N HIS A 42 -3.95 -5.44 -6.86
CA HIS A 42 -3.96 -5.32 -5.41
C HIS A 42 -2.65 -4.69 -4.90
N LEU A 43 -2.79 -3.73 -4.00
CA LEU A 43 -1.70 -3.15 -3.23
C LEU A 43 -1.77 -3.68 -1.80
N LEU A 44 -0.71 -4.34 -1.37
CA LEU A 44 -0.50 -4.70 0.03
C LEU A 44 0.27 -3.56 0.71
N VAL A 45 -0.24 -3.10 1.83
CA VAL A 45 0.35 -2.05 2.68
C VAL A 45 0.57 -2.64 4.06
N ALA A 46 1.82 -2.70 4.47
CA ALA A 46 2.20 -3.06 5.82
C ALA A 46 2.46 -1.82 6.66
N THR A 47 1.90 -1.86 7.85
CA THR A 47 2.15 -0.94 8.95
C THR A 47 2.70 -1.74 10.12
N ALA A 48 3.15 -1.05 11.17
CA ALA A 48 3.72 -1.64 12.37
C ALA A 48 2.95 -2.84 12.95
N ALA A 49 1.62 -2.88 12.84
CA ALA A 49 0.77 -3.93 13.41
C ALA A 49 -0.19 -4.60 12.41
N THR A 50 -0.45 -3.98 11.26
CA THR A 50 -1.50 -4.45 10.34
C THR A 50 -1.02 -4.52 8.91
N ILE A 51 -1.57 -5.48 8.17
CA ILE A 51 -1.41 -5.62 6.72
C ILE A 51 -2.78 -5.38 6.10
N GLY A 52 -2.87 -4.37 5.24
CA GLY A 52 -4.07 -4.06 4.46
C GLY A 52 -3.86 -4.37 2.99
N MET A 53 -4.88 -4.93 2.34
CA MET A 53 -4.94 -5.14 0.89
C MET A 53 -5.96 -4.18 0.28
N TYR A 54 -5.54 -3.38 -0.69
CA TYR A 54 -6.33 -2.37 -1.36
C TYR A 54 -6.53 -2.76 -2.84
N ASP A 55 -7.74 -2.60 -3.38
CA ASP A 55 -7.99 -2.73 -4.81
C ASP A 55 -7.74 -1.38 -5.48
N LEU A 56 -6.76 -1.34 -6.40
CA LEU A 56 -6.36 -0.12 -7.10
C LEU A 56 -7.45 0.44 -8.01
N ARG A 57 -8.47 -0.35 -8.35
CA ARG A 57 -9.63 0.09 -9.15
C ARG A 57 -10.68 0.79 -8.29
N ALA A 58 -10.65 0.56 -6.97
CA ALA A 58 -11.62 1.06 -6.01
C ALA A 58 -10.93 1.45 -4.69
N LEU A 59 -10.38 2.67 -4.67
CA LEU A 59 -9.63 3.24 -3.54
C LEU A 59 -10.55 3.75 -2.41
N SER A 60 -11.62 3.02 -2.06
CA SER A 60 -12.51 3.38 -0.94
C SER A 60 -11.97 2.93 0.43
N GLY A 61 -10.92 2.12 0.43
CA GLY A 61 -10.30 1.56 1.63
C GLY A 61 -9.75 0.15 1.39
N PRO A 62 -9.22 -0.51 2.44
CA PRO A 62 -8.73 -1.88 2.32
C PRO A 62 -9.89 -2.85 2.10
N VAL A 63 -9.77 -3.71 1.08
CA VAL A 63 -10.69 -4.84 0.81
C VAL A 63 -10.52 -5.93 1.86
N GLN A 64 -9.28 -6.11 2.33
CA GLN A 64 -8.97 -7.03 3.43
C GLN A 64 -7.97 -6.36 4.37
N SER A 65 -8.15 -6.59 5.67
CA SER A 65 -7.19 -6.19 6.69
C SER A 65 -6.97 -7.33 7.65
N SER A 66 -5.71 -7.65 7.91
CA SER A 66 -5.31 -8.63 8.93
C SER A 66 -4.34 -7.98 9.88
N GLU A 67 -4.50 -8.25 11.18
CA GLU A 67 -3.42 -7.99 12.12
C GLU A 67 -2.26 -8.95 11.84
N SER A 68 -1.04 -8.46 12.08
CA SER A 68 0.13 -9.33 12.08
C SER A 68 -0.09 -10.44 13.13
N THR A 69 -0.05 -11.69 12.69
CA THR A 69 -0.08 -12.86 13.59
C THR A 69 1.18 -12.93 14.45
N THR A 70 2.23 -12.19 14.09
CA THR A 70 3.44 -12.07 14.88
C THR A 70 3.31 -10.88 15.83
N LYS A 71 3.76 -11.04 17.08
CA LYS A 71 3.88 -9.92 18.05
C LYS A 71 4.91 -8.86 17.64
N TYR A 72 5.53 -9.01 16.47
CA TYR A 72 6.65 -8.23 16.01
C TYR A 72 6.22 -7.25 14.92
N HIS A 73 6.93 -6.13 14.84
CA HIS A 73 6.68 -5.12 13.82
C HIS A 73 7.00 -5.65 12.42
N VAL A 74 6.04 -5.49 11.51
CA VAL A 74 6.22 -5.85 10.10
C VAL A 74 7.18 -4.85 9.47
N ARG A 75 8.37 -5.31 9.05
CA ARG A 75 9.37 -4.45 8.40
C ARG A 75 9.35 -4.54 6.88
N CYS A 76 8.92 -5.67 6.34
CA CYS A 76 8.88 -5.91 4.91
C CYS A 76 7.76 -6.89 4.56
N ILE A 77 7.05 -6.63 3.47
CA ILE A 77 6.09 -7.55 2.86
C ILE A 77 6.40 -7.72 1.38
N ARG A 78 6.11 -8.91 0.87
CA ARG A 78 6.26 -9.23 -0.55
C ARG A 78 5.10 -10.09 -1.01
N SER A 79 4.47 -9.72 -2.12
CA SER A 79 3.54 -10.59 -2.83
C SER A 79 4.28 -11.82 -3.37
N ALA A 80 3.66 -12.98 -3.24
CA ALA A 80 4.15 -14.17 -3.92
C ALA A 80 3.95 -13.99 -5.43
N PRO A 81 4.95 -14.28 -6.27
CA PRO A 81 4.86 -14.03 -7.71
C PRO A 81 3.80 -14.89 -8.43
N HIS A 82 3.18 -15.87 -7.75
CA HIS A 82 2.24 -16.84 -8.32
C HIS A 82 1.05 -17.17 -7.38
N GLY A 83 0.41 -16.17 -6.78
CA GLY A 83 -0.87 -16.38 -6.11
C GLY A 83 -1.97 -16.60 -7.16
N ARG A 84 -2.32 -17.87 -7.44
CA ARG A 84 -3.54 -18.22 -8.16
C ARG A 84 -4.76 -18.01 -7.29
#